data_AF-A0A2T5GAQ8-F1
#
_entry.id   AF-A0A2T5GAQ8-F1
#
_cell.length_a   1.000
_cell.length_b   1.000
_cell.length_c   1.000
_cell.angle_alpha   90.00
_cell.angle_beta   90.00
_cell.angle_gamma   90.00
#
_symmetry.space_group_name_H-M   'P 1'
#
loop_
_entity.id
_entity.type
_entity.pdbx_description
1 polymer ?
#
loop_
_entity_poly.entity_id
_entity_poly.type
_entity_poly.pdbx_seq_one_letter_code
_entity_poly.pdbx_strand_id
1 'polypeptide(L)'
;MRRSIVRLIGVLEEILAVIIILAVTFEGIAMIGDLYRYVSNWELSTHYPQFLADVLFYIVGLEIAHLLISRSPVLMLNVLIFAIGRKVIIQSETVGEMLVGSLAIALLYVLYRMFTHGEASLPKTHLSFSWARGPAPPKGERSTESEKGAAEQTPTG
;
A
#
# COMPACT_ATOMS: atom_id res chain seq x y z
N MET A 1 6.44 16.15 -41.89
CA MET A 1 5.86 16.60 -40.60
C MET A 1 5.72 15.51 -39.55
N ARG A 2 5.04 14.37 -39.81
CA ARG A 2 4.82 13.29 -38.81
C ARG A 2 6.09 12.80 -38.08
N ARG A 3 7.22 12.64 -38.79
CA ARG A 3 8.51 12.20 -38.22
C ARG A 3 9.18 13.23 -37.29
N SER A 4 8.81 14.51 -37.37
CA SER A 4 9.36 15.55 -36.48
C SER A 4 8.61 15.58 -35.15
N ILE A 5 7.29 15.34 -35.18
CA ILE A 5 6.45 15.27 -33.98
C ILE A 5 6.85 14.06 -33.11
N VAL A 6 7.06 12.89 -33.72
CA VAL A 6 7.47 11.69 -32.97
C VAL A 6 8.85 11.86 -32.32
N ARG A 7 9.81 12.49 -33.02
CA ARG A 7 11.12 12.81 -32.44
C ARG A 7 11.01 13.84 -31.30
N LEU A 8 10.14 14.85 -31.44
CA LEU A 8 9.92 15.84 -30.40
C LEU A 8 9.28 15.21 -29.15
N ILE A 9 8.31 14.31 -29.32
CA ILE A 9 7.69 13.56 -28.22
C ILE A 9 8.74 12.72 -27.50
N GLY A 10 9.60 11.99 -28.22
CA GLY A 10 10.65 11.18 -27.59
C GLY A 10 11.67 12.02 -26.79
N VAL A 11 12.04 13.20 -27.29
CA VAL A 11 12.91 14.13 -26.55
C VAL A 11 12.20 14.67 -25.30
N LEU A 12 10.92 15.02 -25.41
CA LEU A 12 10.13 15.49 -24.26
C LEU A 12 9.93 14.38 -23.22
N GLU A 13 9.72 13.14 -23.65
CA GLU A 13 9.57 11.98 -22.78
C GLU A 13 10.85 11.74 -21.97
N GLU A 14 12.01 11.77 -22.62
CA GLU A 14 13.32 11.63 -21.94
C GLU A 14 13.56 12.78 -20.94
N ILE A 15 13.26 14.03 -21.34
CA ILE A 15 13.40 15.19 -20.44
C ILE A 15 12.47 15.08 -19.24
N LEU A 16 11.21 14.71 -19.46
CA LEU A 16 10.21 14.53 -18.40
C LEU A 16 10.61 13.41 -17.45
N ALA A 17 11.10 12.28 -17.97
CA ALA A 17 11.59 11.17 -17.16
C ALA A 17 12.75 11.62 -16.26
N VAL A 18 13.75 12.33 -16.81
CA VAL A 18 14.88 12.85 -16.03
C VAL A 18 14.42 13.84 -14.95
N ILE A 19 13.51 14.76 -15.29
CA ILE A 19 12.97 15.74 -14.32
C ILE A 19 12.25 15.03 -13.17
N ILE A 20 11.40 14.05 -13.48
CA ILE A 20 10.66 13.30 -12.45
C ILE A 20 11.63 12.52 -11.55
N ILE A 21 12.63 11.83 -12.14
CA ILE A 21 13.64 11.09 -11.37
C ILE A 21 14.39 12.03 -10.41
N LEU A 22 14.84 13.19 -10.90
CA LEU A 22 15.53 14.17 -10.06
C LEU A 22 14.62 14.73 -8.96
N ALA A 23 13.40 15.14 -9.28
CA ALA A 23 12.46 15.69 -8.31
C ALA A 23 12.15 14.70 -7.18
N VAL A 24 11.82 13.45 -7.53
CA VAL A 24 11.57 12.36 -6.57
C VAL A 24 12.81 12.09 -5.72
N THR A 25 13.99 12.06 -6.34
CA THR A 25 15.25 11.81 -5.61
C THR A 25 15.58 12.92 -4.62
N PHE A 26 15.54 14.19 -5.05
CA PHE A 26 15.88 15.32 -4.19
C PHE A 26 14.88 15.49 -3.05
N GLU A 27 13.59 15.34 -3.32
CA GLU A 27 12.55 15.42 -2.30
C GLU A 27 12.72 14.30 -1.27
N GLY A 28 12.93 13.05 -1.72
CA GLY A 28 13.19 11.93 -0.83
C GLY A 28 14.40 12.14 0.09
N ILE A 29 15.49 12.71 -0.44
CA ILE A 29 16.69 13.05 0.35
C ILE A 29 16.39 14.14 1.38
N ALA A 30 15.69 15.20 0.97
CA ALA A 30 15.33 16.30 1.87
C ALA A 30 14.51 15.81 3.06
N MET A 31 13.52 14.95 2.80
CA MET A 31 12.68 14.35 3.85
C MET A 31 13.46 13.47 4.83
N ILE A 32 14.44 12.71 4.35
CA ILE A 32 15.34 11.94 5.24
C ILE A 32 16.16 12.90 6.12
N GLY A 33 16.62 14.02 5.56
CA GLY A 33 17.33 15.07 6.31
C GLY A 33 16.47 15.69 7.41
N ASP A 34 15.20 16.00 7.11
CA ASP A 34 14.26 16.53 8.09
C ASP A 34 13.96 15.52 9.20
N LEU A 35 13.75 14.25 8.85
CA LEU A 35 13.59 13.18 9.84
C LEU A 35 14.79 13.07 10.77
N TYR A 36 16.01 13.11 10.21
CA TYR A 36 17.24 13.07 11.01
C TYR A 36 17.32 14.28 11.96
N ARG A 37 17.00 15.49 11.50
CA ARG A 37 16.96 16.69 12.35
C ARG A 37 15.95 16.58 13.48
N TYR A 38 14.73 16.15 13.18
CA TYR A 38 13.67 15.99 14.19
C TYR A 38 14.02 14.95 15.26
N VAL A 39 14.66 13.84 14.85
CA VAL A 39 15.14 12.81 15.79
C VAL A 39 16.32 13.33 16.62
N SER A 40 17.31 13.96 15.98
CA SER A 40 18.51 14.47 16.66
C SER A 40 18.20 15.54 17.71
N ASN A 41 17.20 16.38 17.45
CA ASN A 41 16.80 17.46 18.36
C ASN A 41 15.76 17.02 19.41
N TRP A 42 15.30 15.76 19.39
CA TRP A 42 14.20 15.27 20.23
C TRP A 42 12.87 16.03 20.05
N GLU A 43 12.68 16.67 18.90
CA GLU A 43 11.49 17.46 18.55
C GLU A 43 10.51 16.69 17.67
N LEU A 44 10.73 15.38 17.52
CA LEU A 44 9.93 14.52 16.65
C LEU A 44 8.45 14.54 17.02
N SER A 45 8.10 14.50 18.31
CA SER A 45 6.69 14.49 18.75
C SER A 45 5.93 15.75 18.31
N THR A 46 6.61 16.91 18.28
CA THR A 46 6.04 18.19 17.87
C THR A 46 5.87 18.27 16.36
N HIS A 47 6.83 17.75 15.59
CA HIS A 47 6.85 17.85 14.13
C HIS A 47 6.23 16.64 13.40
N TYR A 48 5.94 15.56 14.12
CA TYR A 48 5.44 14.30 13.56
C TYR A 48 4.19 14.46 12.69
N PRO A 49 3.15 15.23 13.08
CA PRO A 49 1.97 15.40 12.23
C PRO A 49 2.29 16.09 10.89
N GLN A 50 3.14 17.13 10.92
CA GLN A 50 3.56 17.85 9.73
C GLN A 50 4.44 16.97 8.84
N PHE A 51 5.40 16.26 9.43
CA PHE A 51 6.23 15.31 8.70
C PHE A 51 5.39 14.25 7.99
N LEU A 52 4.39 13.68 8.66
CA LEU A 52 3.49 12.71 8.05
C LEU A 52 2.64 13.32 6.93
N ALA A 53 2.23 14.59 7.08
CA ALA A 53 1.56 15.36 6.03
C ALA A 53 2.40 15.46 4.76
N ASP A 54 3.67 15.82 4.92
CA ASP A 54 4.62 16.00 3.82
C ASP A 54 4.92 14.67 3.15
N VAL A 55 5.09 13.57 3.92
CA VAL A 55 5.28 12.21 3.38
C VAL A 55 4.07 11.75 2.56
N LEU A 56 2.86 11.89 3.09
CA LEU A 56 1.66 11.48 2.38
C LEU A 56 1.38 12.37 1.16
N PHE A 57 1.77 13.65 1.20
CA PHE A 57 1.73 14.52 0.03
C PHE A 57 2.70 14.07 -1.06
N TYR A 58 3.94 13.74 -0.68
CA TYR A 58 4.97 13.23 -1.59
C TYR A 58 4.55 11.92 -2.27
N ILE A 59 4.02 10.96 -1.51
CA ILE A 59 3.52 9.69 -2.06
C ILE A 59 2.38 9.93 -3.06
N VAL A 60 1.45 10.87 -2.77
CA VAL A 60 0.41 11.23 -3.75
C VAL A 60 1.04 11.81 -5.01
N GLY A 61 2.03 12.69 -4.89
CA GLY A 61 2.75 13.27 -6.02
C GLY A 61 3.42 12.21 -6.91
N LEU A 62 4.07 11.23 -6.29
CA LEU A 62 4.70 10.11 -6.98
C LEU A 62 3.68 9.26 -7.74
N GLU A 63 2.55 8.96 -7.11
CA GLU A 63 1.47 8.19 -7.71
C GLU A 63 0.81 8.94 -8.89
N ILE A 64 0.66 10.26 -8.80
CA ILE A 64 0.20 11.09 -9.94
C ILE A 64 1.21 11.05 -11.09
N ALA A 65 2.52 11.13 -10.82
CA ALA A 65 3.54 11.02 -11.85
C ALA A 65 3.51 9.65 -12.54
N HIS A 66 3.38 8.57 -11.77
CA HIS A 66 3.25 7.22 -12.30
C HIS A 66 1.96 7.01 -13.10
N LEU A 67 0.86 7.67 -12.70
CA LEU A 67 -0.41 7.66 -13.42
C LEU A 67 -0.34 8.36 -14.78
N LEU A 68 0.39 9.47 -14.88
CA LEU A 68 0.59 10.19 -16.14
C LEU A 68 1.35 9.33 -17.16
N ILE A 69 2.29 8.51 -16.69
CA ILE A 69 3.10 7.62 -17.54
C ILE A 69 2.28 6.39 -17.95
N SER A 70 1.61 5.72 -17.00
CA SER A 70 0.93 4.45 -17.27
C SER A 70 -0.44 4.57 -17.94
N ARG A 71 -1.05 5.77 -18.01
CA ARG A 71 -2.39 6.04 -18.60
C ARG A 71 -3.48 5.00 -18.22
N SER A 72 -3.38 4.37 -17.06
CA SER A 72 -4.35 3.36 -16.62
C SER A 72 -5.43 4.01 -15.77
N PRO A 73 -6.72 3.91 -16.16
CA PRO A 73 -7.82 4.47 -15.37
C PRO A 73 -7.96 3.80 -13.99
N VAL A 74 -7.47 2.57 -13.82
CA VAL A 74 -7.47 1.86 -12.53
C VAL A 74 -6.47 2.47 -11.55
N LEU A 75 -5.31 2.94 -12.04
CA LEU A 75 -4.34 3.66 -11.20
C LEU A 75 -4.93 4.96 -10.66
N MET A 76 -5.76 5.66 -11.45
CA MET A 76 -6.40 6.92 -11.04
C MET A 76 -7.28 6.81 -9.81
N LEU A 77 -8.02 5.71 -9.68
CA LEU A 77 -8.85 5.48 -8.50
C LEU A 77 -8.01 5.26 -7.24
N ASN A 78 -6.91 4.51 -7.34
CA ASN A 78 -6.01 4.28 -6.20
C ASN A 78 -5.42 5.60 -5.69
N VAL A 79 -4.94 6.45 -6.60
CA VAL A 79 -4.39 7.75 -6.21
C VAL A 79 -5.46 8.67 -5.63
N LEU A 80 -6.68 8.66 -6.19
CA LEU A 80 -7.77 9.52 -5.73
C LEU A 80 -8.27 9.12 -4.34
N ILE A 81 -8.39 7.81 -4.05
CA ILE A 81 -8.73 7.31 -2.71
C ILE A 81 -7.64 7.70 -1.71
N PHE A 82 -6.36 7.53 -2.07
CA PHE A 82 -5.24 7.90 -1.21
C PHE A 82 -5.18 9.42 -0.95
N ALA A 83 -5.47 10.24 -1.96
CA ALA A 83 -5.53 11.70 -1.83
C ALA A 83 -6.63 12.19 -0.87
N ILE A 84 -7.80 11.54 -0.90
CA ILE A 84 -8.90 11.86 0.04
C ILE A 84 -8.58 11.31 1.43
N GLY A 85 -8.08 10.08 1.53
CA GLY A 85 -7.74 9.43 2.79
C GLY A 85 -6.70 10.22 3.60
N ARG A 86 -5.67 10.76 2.94
CA ARG A 86 -4.65 11.57 3.65
C ARG A 86 -5.24 12.85 4.25
N LYS A 87 -6.20 13.50 3.56
CA LYS A 87 -6.87 14.71 4.06
C LYS A 87 -7.67 14.39 5.33
N VAL A 88 -8.45 13.32 5.29
CA VAL A 88 -9.27 12.87 6.43
C VAL A 88 -8.41 12.45 7.64
N ILE A 89 -7.22 11.87 7.42
CA ILE A 89 -6.35 11.39 8.51
C ILE A 89 -5.50 12.51 9.13
N ILE A 90 -4.99 13.42 8.31
CA ILE A 90 -3.99 14.42 8.75
C ILE A 90 -4.63 15.73 9.19
N GLN A 91 -5.67 16.18 8.49
CA GLN A 91 -6.35 17.41 8.88
C GLN A 91 -7.30 17.09 10.02
N SER A 92 -7.22 17.86 11.10
CA SER A 92 -8.20 17.86 12.20
C SER A 92 -9.51 18.48 11.72
N GLU A 93 -10.12 17.82 10.75
CA GLU A 93 -11.36 18.23 10.13
C GLU A 93 -12.52 17.92 11.09
N THR A 94 -13.59 18.69 10.95
CA THR A 94 -14.81 18.46 11.69
C THR A 94 -15.38 17.07 11.37
N VAL A 95 -16.16 16.51 12.30
CA VAL A 95 -16.82 15.20 12.08
C VAL A 95 -17.61 15.17 10.77
N GLY A 96 -18.18 16.31 10.35
CA GLY A 96 -18.90 16.44 9.07
C GLY A 96 -17.99 16.25 7.85
N GLU A 97 -16.81 16.85 7.86
CA GLU A 97 -15.82 16.73 6.77
C GLU A 97 -15.26 15.30 6.65
N MET A 98 -15.02 14.62 7.79
CA MET A 98 -14.63 13.21 7.78
C MET A 98 -15.73 12.32 7.17
N LEU A 99 -17.01 12.58 7.47
CA LEU A 99 -18.14 11.88 6.89
C LEU A 99 -18.24 12.10 5.38
N VAL A 100 -18.05 13.33 4.92
CA VAL A 100 -18.04 13.67 3.48
C VAL A 100 -16.87 12.99 2.77
N GLY A 101 -15.67 13.00 3.36
CA GLY A 101 -14.49 12.32 2.80
C GLY A 101 -14.66 10.80 2.71
N SER A 102 -15.20 10.17 3.76
CA SER A 102 -15.51 8.74 3.75
C SER A 102 -16.60 8.39 2.72
N LEU A 103 -17.65 9.21 2.61
CA LEU A 103 -18.70 9.04 1.60
C LEU A 103 -18.15 9.19 0.18
N ALA A 104 -17.22 10.12 -0.05
CA ALA A 104 -16.54 10.27 -1.33
C ALA A 104 -15.72 9.02 -1.69
N ILE A 105 -14.99 8.44 -0.74
CA ILE A 105 -14.26 7.17 -0.94
C ILE A 105 -15.24 6.02 -1.26
N ALA A 106 -16.36 5.93 -0.53
CA ALA A 106 -17.39 4.93 -0.77
C ALA A 106 -18.01 5.07 -2.16
N LEU A 107 -18.30 6.31 -2.60
CA LEU A 107 -18.82 6.59 -3.94
C LEU A 107 -17.81 6.21 -5.02
N LEU A 108 -16.53 6.54 -4.84
CA LEU A 108 -15.46 6.14 -5.77
C LEU A 108 -15.36 4.63 -5.92
N TYR A 109 -15.51 3.90 -4.81
CA TYR A 109 -15.55 2.44 -4.84
C TYR A 109 -16.76 1.89 -5.60
N VAL A 110 -17.94 2.49 -5.41
CA VAL A 110 -19.15 2.12 -6.16
C VAL A 110 -18.99 2.41 -7.65
N LEU A 111 -18.46 3.59 -8.01
CA LEU A 111 -18.18 3.95 -9.41
C LEU A 111 -17.17 2.99 -10.02
N TYR A 112 -16.06 2.69 -9.33
CA TYR A 112 -15.10 1.69 -9.78
C TYR A 112 -15.79 0.38 -10.11
N ARG A 113 -16.58 -0.12 -9.15
CA ARG A 113 -17.31 -1.37 -9.30
C ARG A 113 -18.25 -1.31 -10.50
N MET A 114 -19.08 -0.28 -10.63
CA MET A 114 -20.00 -0.11 -11.76
C MET A 114 -19.29 -0.07 -13.12
N PHE A 115 -18.19 0.67 -13.26
CA PHE A 115 -17.45 0.77 -14.52
C PHE A 115 -16.65 -0.50 -14.87
N THR A 116 -16.28 -1.31 -13.87
CA THR A 116 -15.54 -2.58 -14.09
C THR A 116 -16.44 -3.81 -14.22
N HIS A 117 -17.77 -3.66 -14.26
CA HIS A 117 -18.74 -4.77 -14.44
C HIS A 117 -18.66 -5.50 -15.81
N GLY A 118 -17.66 -5.21 -16.66
CA GLY A 118 -17.36 -5.97 -17.88
C GLY A 118 -16.13 -6.88 -17.80
N GLU A 119 -15.22 -6.68 -16.84
CA GLU A 119 -13.99 -7.47 -16.72
C GLU A 119 -13.70 -7.70 -15.23
N ALA A 120 -14.29 -8.78 -14.70
CA ALA A 120 -14.01 -9.24 -13.35
C ALA A 120 -12.59 -9.84 -13.27
N SER A 121 -11.58 -9.00 -13.14
CA SER A 121 -10.32 -9.43 -12.53
C SER A 121 -9.77 -8.34 -11.63
N LEU A 122 -9.90 -8.58 -10.33
CA LEU A 122 -9.22 -7.80 -9.31
C LEU A 122 -7.72 -7.73 -9.64
N PRO A 123 -7.02 -6.60 -9.41
CA PRO A 123 -5.58 -6.67 -9.25
C PRO A 123 -5.34 -7.61 -8.08
N LYS A 124 -4.66 -8.73 -8.34
CA LYS A 124 -4.25 -9.69 -7.30
C LYS A 124 -3.31 -8.96 -6.37
N THR A 125 -3.85 -8.32 -5.33
CA THR A 125 -3.08 -7.85 -4.20
C THR A 125 -2.45 -9.09 -3.58
N HIS A 126 -1.15 -9.27 -3.76
CA HIS A 126 -0.37 -10.37 -3.19
C HIS A 126 -0.15 -10.17 -1.67
N LEU A 127 -1.18 -9.70 -0.95
CA LEU A 127 -1.24 -9.81 0.49
C LEU A 127 -1.67 -11.23 0.85
N SER A 128 -0.80 -12.19 0.56
CA SER A 128 -0.84 -13.49 1.21
C SER A 128 -0.39 -13.29 2.66
N PHE A 129 -1.34 -12.84 3.49
CA PHE A 129 -1.15 -12.67 4.92
C PHE A 129 -1.21 -14.05 5.58
N SER A 130 -0.09 -14.78 5.51
CA SER A 130 0.02 -16.16 5.99
C SER A 130 -0.19 -16.31 7.50
N TRP A 131 -0.07 -15.21 8.27
CA TRP A 131 -0.21 -15.20 9.73
C TRP A 131 -1.67 -15.21 10.24
N ALA A 132 -2.67 -14.99 9.38
CA ALA A 132 -4.09 -15.06 9.77
C ALA A 132 -4.57 -16.51 9.99
N ARG A 133 -3.76 -17.50 9.61
CA ARG A 133 -3.91 -18.89 10.03
C ARG A 133 -3.16 -19.04 11.35
N GLY A 134 -3.88 -18.96 12.47
CA GLY A 134 -3.35 -19.33 13.78
C GLY A 134 -2.69 -20.72 13.71
N PRO A 135 -1.64 -20.98 14.54
CA PRO A 135 -0.93 -22.25 14.50
C PRO A 135 -1.92 -23.40 14.69
N ALA A 136 -1.82 -24.41 13.83
CA ALA A 136 -2.65 -25.61 13.92
C ALA A 136 -2.49 -26.23 15.32
N PRO A 137 -3.58 -26.66 15.98
CA PRO A 137 -3.48 -27.32 17.27
C PRO A 137 -2.58 -28.56 17.14
N PRO A 138 -1.71 -28.85 18.13
CA PRO A 138 -0.85 -30.01 18.09
C PRO A 138 -1.72 -31.26 17.97
N LYS A 139 -1.47 -32.06 16.91
CA LYS A 139 -2.13 -33.35 16.73
C LYS A 139 -1.76 -34.21 17.92
N GLY A 140 -2.75 -34.50 18.76
CA GLY A 140 -2.59 -35.42 19.87
C GLY A 140 -2.03 -36.74 19.37
N GLU A 141 -0.86 -37.11 19.89
CA GLU A 141 -0.33 -38.46 19.80
C GLU A 141 -1.27 -39.37 20.58
N ARG A 142 -2.28 -39.88 19.90
CA ARG A 142 -3.12 -40.98 20.37
C ARG A 142 -2.99 -42.10 19.37
N SER A 143 -2.00 -42.98 19.59
CA SER A 143 -2.08 -44.43 19.39
C SER A 143 -0.69 -45.08 19.25
N THR A 144 0.04 -45.20 20.37
CA THR A 144 1.03 -46.28 20.54
C THR A 144 0.98 -46.81 21.97
N GLU A 145 -0.22 -47.08 22.48
CA GLU A 145 -0.39 -47.81 23.75
C GLU A 145 -1.58 -48.76 23.66
N SER A 146 -1.59 -49.58 22.61
CA SER A 146 -2.47 -50.73 22.51
C SER A 146 -1.80 -51.85 21.71
N GLU A 147 -0.49 -52.06 21.91
CA GLU A 147 0.22 -53.21 21.32
C GLU A 147 1.44 -53.68 22.14
N LYS A 148 1.38 -53.56 23.48
CA LYS A 148 2.42 -54.11 24.39
C LYS A 148 1.88 -54.91 25.58
N GLY A 149 0.58 -55.23 25.61
CA GLY A 149 -0.03 -56.02 26.70
C GLY A 149 -0.26 -57.51 26.39
N ALA A 150 0.09 -58.01 25.21
CA ALA A 150 -0.38 -59.32 24.71
C ALA A 150 0.72 -60.38 24.49
N ALA A 151 1.91 -60.22 25.07
CA ALA A 151 2.97 -61.20 24.91
C ALA A 151 3.89 -61.31 26.14
N GLU A 152 3.34 -61.59 27.33
CA GLU A 152 4.12 -62.28 28.36
C GLU A 152 3.23 -63.02 29.36
N GLN A 153 2.72 -64.17 28.95
CA GLN A 153 2.27 -65.24 29.84
C GLN A 153 2.56 -66.57 29.17
N THR A 154 3.62 -67.29 29.57
CA THR A 154 3.60 -68.73 29.94
C THR A 154 4.97 -69.16 30.53
N PRO A 155 5.15 -70.34 31.18
CA PRO A 155 5.04 -70.50 32.63
C PRO A 155 6.29 -71.15 33.28
N THR A 156 6.12 -71.54 34.56
CA THR A 156 6.79 -72.61 35.33
C THR A 156 8.16 -72.35 35.96
N GLY A 157 8.17 -72.52 37.28
CA GLY A 157 9.33 -72.55 38.18
C GLY A 157 8.90 -72.30 39.61
#